data_AF-A0A2D6UT82-F1
#
_entry.id   AF-A0A2D6UT82-F1
#
_cell.length_a   1.000
_cell.length_b   1.000
_cell.length_c   1.000
_cell.angle_alpha   90.00
_cell.angle_beta   90.00
_cell.angle_gamma   90.00
#
_symmetry.space_group_name_H-M   'P 1'
#
loop_
_entity.id
_entity.type
_entity.pdbx_description
1 polymer ?
#
loop_
_entity_poly.entity_id
_entity_poly.type
_entity_poly.pdbx_seq_one_letter_code
_entity_poly.pdbx_strand_id
1 'polypeptide(L)'
;MADEEEVWDPTPGDINSRLLERLAESDTVAAKRLEPLACIAVGFPKGKTATFDGTGGDNFGGLNRGAQLILNGGAGRFTGNSMRSGEIIVNGSAGSGAGHGLAGGTLVVQGSVRGGAAAGMLDGELLVAGDVEGALGAGMQGGTVVVAGDVGGDVARYMAGGKLFIAGNFVPPAAGAKPAAPAERKAVQRLLQEHGIDPHGLEFQRVSGAAVAAPLKADAEEPPELLSRLRLVPAVLKRRPRRPGLDRVSPGLVLGPGTGEPLNLTIPLLWEGDHAPQMATWLVGAKAPSFEKCNLAVIDLCAGSLPRRLDMERPDDLAQVVVLVRQDACNRVPVLVRLPAGDLSGDMGALRSAAPDGVILAPGSVPHEAALAAARGSGLPVLPELPRASANDLLKLLALGGAGAVLTGKVTLNKLGKLGDQLAHAMGALGAGSASDLQPAHLRALDQEAAALTGVPLAGYDAALPMWRH
;
A
#
# COMPACT_ATOMS: atom_id res chain seq x y z
N MET A 1 -17.45 -15.37 37.63
CA MET A 1 -18.14 -16.27 36.67
C MET A 1 -17.14 -16.57 35.58
N ALA A 2 -17.03 -17.84 35.21
CA ALA A 2 -15.87 -18.45 34.58
C ALA A 2 -15.39 -17.74 33.31
N ASP A 3 -14.06 -17.61 33.19
CA ASP A 3 -13.32 -17.41 31.96
C ASP A 3 -13.59 -18.59 31.02
N GLU A 4 -14.78 -18.64 30.41
CA GLU A 4 -15.04 -19.53 29.30
C GLU A 4 -14.12 -19.11 28.15
N GLU A 5 -13.24 -20.05 27.84
CA GLU A 5 -12.40 -20.20 26.67
C GLU A 5 -12.83 -19.40 25.43
N GLU A 6 -12.53 -18.11 25.39
CA GLU A 6 -12.77 -17.30 24.20
C GLU A 6 -11.71 -17.65 23.14
N VAL A 7 -12.02 -18.63 22.29
CA VAL A 7 -11.32 -18.86 21.02
C VAL A 7 -11.74 -17.73 20.09
N TRP A 8 -10.76 -16.95 19.62
CA TRP A 8 -11.02 -15.84 18.72
C TRP A 8 -11.33 -16.37 17.32
N ASP A 9 -12.40 -15.85 16.70
CA ASP A 9 -12.77 -16.17 15.32
C ASP A 9 -11.57 -15.96 14.39
N PRO A 10 -11.31 -16.87 13.41
CA PRO A 10 -10.15 -16.81 12.52
C PRO A 10 -10.10 -15.59 11.59
N THR A 11 -11.04 -14.65 11.65
CA THR A 11 -11.04 -13.48 10.76
C THR A 11 -10.35 -12.26 11.40
N PRO A 12 -9.22 -11.75 10.84
CA PRO A 12 -8.47 -10.62 11.41
C PRO A 12 -9.30 -9.34 11.67
N GLY A 13 -10.26 -9.06 10.78
CA GLY A 13 -11.17 -7.90 10.91
C GLY A 13 -12.01 -7.94 12.17
N ASP A 14 -12.50 -9.11 12.54
CA ASP A 14 -13.41 -9.28 13.67
C ASP A 14 -12.65 -9.18 14.99
N ILE A 15 -11.46 -9.79 15.08
CA ILE A 15 -10.63 -9.73 16.29
C ILE A 15 -10.11 -8.32 16.57
N ASN A 16 -9.55 -7.60 15.59
CA ASN A 16 -9.06 -6.23 15.83
C ASN A 16 -10.20 -5.31 16.26
N SER A 17 -11.35 -5.38 15.61
CA SER A 17 -12.50 -4.53 15.94
C SER A 17 -13.00 -4.80 17.37
N ARG A 18 -13.18 -6.07 17.75
CA ARG A 18 -13.59 -6.46 19.11
C ARG A 18 -12.58 -6.06 20.18
N LEU A 19 -11.28 -6.19 19.89
CA LEU A 19 -10.23 -5.75 20.82
C LEU A 19 -10.23 -4.23 20.99
N LEU A 20 -10.41 -3.47 19.90
CA LEU A 20 -10.50 -2.02 19.94
C LEU A 20 -11.76 -1.54 20.67
N GLU A 21 -12.91 -2.23 20.52
CA GLU A 21 -14.13 -1.97 21.29
C GLU A 21 -13.88 -2.14 22.79
N ARG A 22 -13.23 -3.23 23.21
CA ARG A 22 -12.84 -3.44 24.62
C ARG A 22 -11.88 -2.35 25.11
N LEU A 23 -10.93 -1.94 24.28
CA LEU A 23 -9.99 -0.88 24.60
C LEU A 23 -10.62 0.53 24.60
N ALA A 24 -11.83 0.70 24.07
CA ALA A 24 -12.58 1.95 24.24
C ALA A 24 -13.05 2.13 25.69
N GLU A 25 -13.32 1.04 26.39
CA GLU A 25 -13.83 1.02 27.78
C GLU A 25 -12.74 0.71 28.82
N SER A 26 -11.62 0.11 28.40
CA SER A 26 -10.50 -0.30 29.25
C SER A 26 -9.16 0.17 28.68
N ASP A 27 -8.15 0.33 29.52
CA ASP A 27 -6.77 0.57 29.07
C ASP A 27 -6.03 -0.72 28.71
N THR A 28 -6.58 -1.87 29.10
CA THR A 28 -5.94 -3.18 28.88
C THR A 28 -6.89 -4.21 28.29
N VAL A 29 -6.36 -5.09 27.44
CA VAL A 29 -7.08 -6.23 26.90
C VAL A 29 -6.15 -7.45 26.78
N ALA A 30 -6.71 -8.65 26.83
CA ALA A 30 -5.96 -9.88 26.60
C ALA A 30 -6.69 -10.79 25.61
N ALA A 31 -5.93 -11.49 24.76
CA ALA A 31 -6.41 -12.51 23.85
C ALA A 31 -5.62 -13.80 24.06
N LYS A 32 -6.30 -14.86 24.51
CA LYS A 32 -5.68 -16.18 24.74
C LYS A 32 -5.90 -17.09 23.54
N ARG A 33 -4.98 -18.03 23.31
CA ARG A 33 -5.01 -19.02 22.20
C ARG A 33 -5.12 -18.36 20.82
N LEU A 34 -4.26 -17.37 20.56
CA LEU A 34 -4.17 -16.71 19.28
C LEU A 34 -3.67 -17.70 18.20
N GLU A 35 -4.48 -17.92 17.18
CA GLU A 35 -4.09 -18.61 15.95
C GLU A 35 -3.17 -17.71 15.09
N PRO A 36 -2.33 -18.27 14.20
CA PRO A 36 -1.35 -17.52 13.38
C PRO A 36 -2.01 -16.71 12.24
N LEU A 37 -2.96 -15.86 12.60
CA LEU A 37 -3.70 -14.97 11.71
C LEU A 37 -2.85 -13.74 11.38
N ALA A 38 -2.87 -13.33 10.11
CA ALA A 38 -2.17 -12.13 9.67
C ALA A 38 -2.88 -10.84 10.15
N CYS A 39 -2.12 -9.76 10.29
CA CYS A 39 -2.60 -8.41 10.57
C CYS A 39 -3.41 -8.29 11.88
N ILE A 40 -2.95 -8.96 12.95
CA ILE A 40 -3.49 -8.80 14.31
C ILE A 40 -2.80 -7.64 15.04
N ALA A 41 -3.54 -6.97 15.92
CA ALA A 41 -3.09 -5.83 16.71
C ALA A 41 -2.64 -4.63 15.88
N VAL A 42 -3.24 -4.47 14.69
CA VAL A 42 -2.88 -3.42 13.75
C VAL A 42 -3.45 -2.08 14.21
N GLY A 43 -2.62 -1.04 14.23
CA GLY A 43 -3.11 0.32 14.45
C GLY A 43 -3.49 0.66 15.89
N PHE A 44 -3.08 -0.14 16.87
CA PHE A 44 -3.54 0.03 18.24
C PHE A 44 -3.15 1.40 18.83
N PRO A 45 -4.06 2.05 19.59
CA PRO A 45 -3.90 3.45 19.96
C PRO A 45 -3.00 3.65 21.18
N LYS A 46 -2.47 4.88 21.30
CA LYS A 46 -1.60 5.28 22.41
C LYS A 46 -2.26 5.09 23.77
N GLY A 47 -1.46 4.61 24.74
CA GLY A 47 -1.88 4.46 26.14
C GLY A 47 -2.69 3.20 26.42
N LYS A 48 -2.79 2.30 25.44
CA LYS A 48 -3.42 0.99 25.59
C LYS A 48 -2.39 -0.12 25.68
N THR A 49 -2.71 -1.17 26.42
CA THR A 49 -1.90 -2.40 26.51
C THR A 49 -2.70 -3.60 26.06
N ALA A 50 -2.13 -4.43 25.19
CA ALA A 50 -2.76 -5.67 24.75
C ALA A 50 -1.79 -6.85 24.91
N THR A 51 -2.24 -7.91 25.57
CA THR A 51 -1.46 -9.15 25.77
C THR A 51 -2.05 -10.30 24.98
N PHE A 52 -1.21 -11.10 24.33
CA PHE A 52 -1.61 -12.18 23.44
C PHE A 52 -0.89 -13.47 23.82
N ASP A 53 -1.60 -14.57 24.02
CA ASP A 53 -1.00 -15.90 24.20
C ASP A 53 -1.22 -16.74 22.95
N GLY A 54 -0.16 -17.16 22.26
CA GLY A 54 -0.26 -17.93 21.01
C GLY A 54 0.74 -17.49 19.95
N THR A 55 0.38 -17.64 18.67
CA THR A 55 1.24 -17.21 17.55
C THR A 55 0.60 -16.05 16.82
N GLY A 56 1.31 -14.93 16.70
CA GLY A 56 0.90 -13.85 15.79
C GLY A 56 1.27 -14.21 14.35
N GLY A 57 0.36 -14.06 13.39
CA GLY A 57 0.71 -14.27 11.99
C GLY A 57 1.53 -13.12 11.40
N ASP A 58 1.59 -13.06 10.07
CA ASP A 58 2.31 -11.98 9.37
C ASP A 58 1.73 -10.60 9.72
N ASN A 59 2.57 -9.57 9.81
CA ASN A 59 2.21 -8.19 10.16
C ASN A 59 1.61 -8.00 11.58
N PHE A 60 1.93 -8.87 12.54
CA PHE A 60 1.54 -8.66 13.94
C PHE A 60 2.01 -7.29 14.46
N GLY A 61 1.11 -6.51 15.04
CA GLY A 61 1.39 -5.18 15.59
C GLY A 61 1.72 -4.12 14.54
N GLY A 62 1.45 -4.38 13.25
CA GLY A 62 1.71 -3.43 12.17
C GLY A 62 1.00 -2.09 12.38
N LEU A 63 1.60 -0.99 11.93
CA LEU A 63 1.06 0.37 12.05
C LEU A 63 0.71 0.81 13.49
N ASN A 64 1.21 0.13 14.54
CA ASN A 64 0.95 0.50 15.93
C ASN A 64 1.26 2.00 16.19
N ARG A 65 0.37 2.65 16.93
CA ARG A 65 0.26 4.11 17.08
C ARG A 65 0.55 4.58 18.51
N GLY A 66 1.12 3.71 19.33
CA GLY A 66 1.53 4.04 20.69
C GLY A 66 1.08 3.04 21.75
N ALA A 67 0.47 1.92 21.37
CA ALA A 67 0.11 0.87 22.33
C ALA A 67 1.33 0.07 22.76
N GLN A 68 1.23 -0.59 23.91
CA GLN A 68 2.13 -1.65 24.34
C GLN A 68 1.50 -3.00 23.97
N LEU A 69 2.14 -3.76 23.10
CA LEU A 69 1.67 -5.06 22.63
C LEU A 69 2.62 -6.15 23.11
N ILE A 70 2.13 -7.13 23.84
CA ILE A 70 2.93 -8.23 24.40
C ILE A 70 2.43 -9.54 23.83
N LEU A 71 3.26 -10.24 23.07
CA LEU A 71 2.95 -11.54 22.48
C LEU A 71 3.77 -12.65 23.16
N ASN A 72 3.08 -13.47 23.94
CA ASN A 72 3.60 -14.67 24.58
C ASN A 72 3.65 -15.83 23.58
N GLY A 73 4.55 -15.72 22.60
CA GLY A 73 4.83 -16.74 21.60
C GLY A 73 5.56 -16.16 20.39
N GLY A 74 5.51 -16.87 19.26
CA GLY A 74 6.18 -16.46 18.02
C GLY A 74 5.32 -15.55 17.13
N ALA A 75 5.97 -14.82 16.24
CA ALA A 75 5.31 -13.96 15.27
C ALA A 75 5.73 -14.31 13.82
N GLY A 76 4.85 -14.02 12.86
CA GLY A 76 5.10 -14.21 11.43
C GLY A 76 6.04 -13.16 10.83
N ARG A 77 6.01 -13.06 9.50
CA ARG A 77 6.78 -12.07 8.74
C ARG A 77 6.31 -10.66 9.06
N PHE A 78 7.17 -9.67 8.82
CA PHE A 78 6.81 -8.25 8.92
C PHE A 78 6.24 -7.82 10.29
N THR A 79 6.68 -8.47 11.36
CA THR A 79 6.27 -8.08 12.72
C THR A 79 6.65 -6.61 12.98
N GLY A 80 5.71 -5.81 13.49
CA GLY A 80 5.88 -4.37 13.71
C GLY A 80 6.02 -3.53 12.44
N ASN A 81 5.53 -4.02 11.29
CA ASN A 81 5.62 -3.31 10.01
C ASN A 81 5.09 -1.88 10.11
N SER A 82 5.95 -0.92 9.79
CA SER A 82 5.59 0.51 9.71
C SER A 82 4.96 1.08 10.98
N MET A 83 5.26 0.48 12.14
CA MET A 83 4.94 1.02 13.45
C MET A 83 5.43 2.47 13.58
N ARG A 84 4.60 3.33 14.18
CA ARG A 84 4.86 4.78 14.30
C ARG A 84 5.34 5.18 15.69
N SER A 85 4.90 4.46 16.71
CA SER A 85 5.24 4.65 18.12
C SER A 85 4.67 3.50 18.95
N GLY A 86 5.06 3.44 20.23
CA GLY A 86 4.63 2.40 21.16
C GLY A 86 5.68 1.33 21.31
N GLU A 87 5.26 0.17 21.81
CA GLU A 87 6.14 -0.95 22.09
C GLU A 87 5.48 -2.25 21.63
N ILE A 88 6.27 -3.13 21.01
CA ILE A 88 5.87 -4.50 20.71
C ILE A 88 6.94 -5.42 21.30
N ILE A 89 6.53 -6.34 22.17
CA ILE A 89 7.39 -7.37 22.76
C ILE A 89 6.91 -8.73 22.27
N VAL A 90 7.75 -9.43 21.53
CA VAL A 90 7.54 -10.83 21.11
C VAL A 90 8.43 -11.71 21.97
N ASN A 91 7.82 -12.51 22.85
CA ASN A 91 8.54 -13.41 23.76
C ASN A 91 9.07 -14.68 23.08
N GLY A 92 8.78 -14.86 21.79
CA GLY A 92 9.35 -15.90 20.92
C GLY A 92 10.17 -15.33 19.75
N SER A 93 10.26 -16.11 18.68
CA SER A 93 10.95 -15.72 17.44
C SER A 93 9.99 -15.03 16.46
N ALA A 94 10.53 -14.23 15.54
CA ALA A 94 9.78 -13.56 14.47
C ALA A 94 10.19 -14.09 13.09
N GLY A 95 9.33 -13.94 12.09
CA GLY A 95 9.65 -14.22 10.68
C GLY A 95 10.44 -13.09 10.01
N SER A 96 10.83 -13.32 8.75
CA SER A 96 11.51 -12.32 7.91
C SER A 96 10.76 -10.99 7.85
N GLY A 97 11.51 -9.89 7.78
CA GLY A 97 10.97 -8.53 7.70
C GLY A 97 10.60 -7.90 9.06
N ALA A 98 11.04 -8.46 10.19
CA ALA A 98 10.80 -7.84 11.49
C ALA A 98 11.31 -6.39 11.52
N GLY A 99 10.46 -5.45 11.94
CA GLY A 99 10.78 -4.02 11.94
C GLY A 99 10.85 -3.39 10.55
N HIS A 100 10.26 -4.01 9.52
CA HIS A 100 10.17 -3.43 8.19
C HIS A 100 9.49 -2.06 8.23
N GLY A 101 10.12 -1.02 7.66
CA GLY A 101 9.57 0.34 7.62
C GLY A 101 9.31 0.98 9.00
N LEU A 102 9.83 0.42 10.10
CA LEU A 102 9.63 0.93 11.46
C LEU A 102 10.02 2.42 11.50
N ALA A 103 9.10 3.27 11.96
CA ALA A 103 9.17 4.72 11.84
C ALA A 103 9.10 5.44 13.21
N GLY A 104 9.24 4.67 14.29
CA GLY A 104 9.24 5.08 15.68
C GLY A 104 8.69 3.99 16.60
N GLY A 105 9.01 4.09 17.90
CA GLY A 105 8.69 3.06 18.89
C GLY A 105 9.77 1.99 19.00
N THR A 106 9.49 0.95 19.79
CA THR A 106 10.43 -0.12 20.10
C THR A 106 9.81 -1.47 19.78
N LEU A 107 10.49 -2.27 18.96
CA LEU A 107 10.17 -3.67 18.71
C LEU A 107 11.23 -4.55 19.37
N VAL A 108 10.79 -5.47 20.23
CA VAL A 108 11.64 -6.43 20.94
C VAL A 108 11.28 -7.84 20.52
N VAL A 109 12.27 -8.61 20.08
CA VAL A 109 12.16 -10.03 19.77
C VAL A 109 13.09 -10.79 20.72
N GLN A 110 12.51 -11.51 21.68
CA GLN A 110 13.25 -12.31 22.67
C GLN A 110 13.88 -13.58 22.06
N GLY A 111 13.40 -13.99 20.89
CA GLY A 111 13.98 -15.08 20.09
C GLY A 111 14.87 -14.57 18.95
N SER A 112 14.91 -15.37 17.88
CA SER A 112 15.63 -15.05 16.64
C SER A 112 14.67 -14.50 15.58
N VAL A 113 15.22 -13.87 14.54
CA VAL A 113 14.48 -13.47 13.33
C VAL A 113 14.83 -14.41 12.19
N ARG A 114 13.82 -15.14 11.69
CA ARG A 114 13.93 -16.11 10.59
C ARG A 114 13.88 -15.42 9.23
N GLY A 115 14.96 -14.74 8.89
CA GLY A 115 15.13 -14.00 7.63
C GLY A 115 15.71 -12.62 7.87
N GLY A 116 15.36 -11.66 7.01
CA GLY A 116 15.87 -10.30 7.11
C GLY A 116 15.20 -9.49 8.23
N ALA A 117 15.85 -8.43 8.70
CA ALA A 117 15.31 -7.53 9.72
C ALA A 117 15.66 -6.05 9.41
N ALA A 118 14.81 -5.13 9.88
CA ALA A 118 14.97 -3.68 9.76
C ALA A 118 15.13 -3.17 8.30
N ALA A 119 14.59 -3.89 7.32
CA ALA A 119 14.58 -3.42 5.94
C ALA A 119 13.73 -2.14 5.83
N GLY A 120 14.27 -1.10 5.18
CA GLY A 120 13.62 0.19 5.00
C GLY A 120 13.28 0.93 6.31
N MET A 121 13.86 0.53 7.44
CA MET A 121 13.59 1.17 8.74
C MET A 121 13.93 2.66 8.70
N LEU A 122 12.98 3.50 9.12
CA LEU A 122 13.03 4.95 9.03
C LEU A 122 13.50 5.60 10.33
N ASP A 123 13.04 5.08 11.47
CA ASP A 123 13.42 5.54 12.81
C ASP A 123 13.00 4.48 13.86
N GLY A 124 13.29 4.70 15.15
CA GLY A 124 12.88 3.84 16.27
C GLY A 124 13.94 2.81 16.66
N GLU A 125 13.52 1.77 17.40
CA GLU A 125 14.41 0.77 18.00
C GLU A 125 13.95 -0.65 17.68
N LEU A 126 14.88 -1.50 17.24
CA LEU A 126 14.67 -2.95 17.10
C LEU A 126 15.71 -3.69 17.95
N LEU A 127 15.24 -4.52 18.88
CA LEU A 127 16.07 -5.37 19.73
C LEU A 127 15.82 -6.84 19.40
N VAL A 128 16.87 -7.59 19.09
CA VAL A 128 16.82 -9.03 18.83
C VAL A 128 17.77 -9.73 19.79
N ALA A 129 17.22 -10.59 20.66
CA ALA A 129 18.01 -11.32 21.66
C ALA A 129 18.76 -12.52 21.06
N GLY A 130 18.22 -13.11 20.00
CA GLY A 130 18.85 -14.21 19.26
C GLY A 130 19.54 -13.75 17.98
N ASP A 131 19.52 -14.63 16.99
CA ASP A 131 20.17 -14.44 15.70
C ASP A 131 19.25 -13.75 14.69
N VAL A 132 19.84 -13.15 13.66
CA VAL A 132 19.15 -12.72 12.44
C VAL A 132 19.66 -13.56 11.29
N GLU A 133 18.84 -14.49 10.78
CA GLU A 133 19.28 -15.48 9.79
C GLU A 133 19.56 -14.85 8.40
N GLY A 134 18.97 -13.69 8.09
CA GLY A 134 19.07 -13.02 6.78
C GLY A 134 19.75 -11.65 6.81
N ALA A 135 19.40 -10.80 5.84
CA ALA A 135 19.97 -9.47 5.69
C ALA A 135 19.50 -8.51 6.81
N LEU A 136 20.40 -7.65 7.29
CA LEU A 136 20.12 -6.71 8.37
C LEU A 136 20.23 -5.26 7.90
N GLY A 137 19.18 -4.47 8.11
CA GLY A 137 19.20 -3.02 7.88
C GLY A 137 19.30 -2.62 6.41
N ALA A 138 18.76 -3.45 5.50
CA ALA A 138 18.77 -3.16 4.08
C ALA A 138 17.93 -1.90 3.77
N GLY A 139 18.51 -0.87 3.16
CA GLY A 139 17.81 0.39 2.86
C GLY A 139 17.41 1.21 4.11
N MET A 140 17.93 0.89 5.29
CA MET A 140 17.62 1.62 6.53
C MET A 140 18.06 3.09 6.42
N GLN A 141 17.15 4.00 6.79
CA GLN A 141 17.32 5.45 6.71
C GLN A 141 17.59 6.08 8.09
N GLY A 142 17.16 5.43 9.18
CA GLY A 142 17.33 5.93 10.54
C GLY A 142 16.96 4.90 11.59
N GLY A 143 17.10 5.27 12.87
CA GLY A 143 16.85 4.40 14.03
C GLY A 143 18.06 3.61 14.53
N THR A 144 17.81 2.74 15.50
CA THR A 144 18.82 1.88 16.15
C THR A 144 18.37 0.41 16.11
N VAL A 145 19.25 -0.48 15.66
CA VAL A 145 19.02 -1.93 15.72
C VAL A 145 20.11 -2.56 16.58
N VAL A 146 19.71 -3.44 17.50
CA VAL A 146 20.60 -4.19 18.38
C VAL A 146 20.34 -5.68 18.19
N VAL A 147 21.38 -6.45 17.86
CA VAL A 147 21.33 -7.91 17.72
C VAL A 147 22.35 -8.50 18.70
N ALA A 148 21.87 -9.32 19.64
CA ALA A 148 22.72 -9.99 20.62
C ALA A 148 23.38 -11.28 20.07
N GLY A 149 22.80 -11.89 19.03
CA GLY A 149 23.35 -13.05 18.33
C GLY A 149 24.10 -12.74 17.03
N ASP A 150 24.17 -13.76 16.18
CA ASP A 150 24.83 -13.75 14.87
C ASP A 150 23.93 -13.16 13.77
N VAL A 151 24.53 -12.67 12.69
CA VAL A 151 23.82 -12.20 11.48
C VAL A 151 24.30 -12.97 10.25
N GLY A 152 23.39 -13.71 9.63
CA GLY A 152 23.70 -14.64 8.54
C GLY A 152 23.76 -14.02 7.14
N GLY A 153 23.12 -12.86 6.91
CA GLY A 153 23.04 -12.21 5.60
C GLY A 153 23.82 -10.91 5.48
N ASP A 154 23.58 -10.20 4.37
CA ASP A 154 24.21 -8.91 4.11
C ASP A 154 23.79 -7.84 5.13
N VAL A 155 24.78 -7.15 5.70
CA VAL A 155 24.55 -6.08 6.67
C VAL A 155 24.61 -4.71 5.98
N ALA A 156 23.66 -3.83 6.28
CA ALA A 156 23.64 -2.43 5.86
C ALA A 156 23.66 -2.19 4.34
N ARG A 157 23.16 -3.13 3.53
CA ARG A 157 23.03 -2.94 2.08
C ARG A 157 22.09 -1.76 1.78
N TYR A 158 22.56 -0.75 1.06
CA TYR A 158 21.83 0.50 0.77
C TYR A 158 21.41 1.31 2.00
N MET A 159 21.99 1.04 3.18
CA MET A 159 21.72 1.84 4.38
C MET A 159 22.16 3.29 4.14
N ALA A 160 21.24 4.23 4.32
CA ALA A 160 21.44 5.67 4.18
C ALA A 160 21.62 6.38 5.53
N GLY A 161 21.16 5.76 6.63
CA GLY A 161 21.29 6.31 7.98
C GLY A 161 20.90 5.31 9.06
N GLY A 162 21.07 5.71 10.33
CA GLY A 162 20.84 4.85 11.51
C GLY A 162 22.10 4.18 12.07
N LYS A 163 21.90 3.31 13.06
CA LYS A 163 22.97 2.57 13.76
C LYS A 163 22.60 1.10 13.92
N LEU A 164 23.52 0.20 13.59
CA LEU A 164 23.41 -1.22 13.89
C LEU A 164 24.45 -1.58 14.95
N PHE A 165 24.06 -2.33 15.98
CA PHE A 165 24.93 -2.89 17.02
C PHE A 165 24.78 -4.41 17.01
N ILE A 166 25.87 -5.14 16.73
CA ILE A 166 25.86 -6.60 16.57
C ILE A 166 26.89 -7.18 17.55
N ALA A 167 26.47 -8.10 18.42
CA ALA A 167 27.38 -8.75 19.37
C ALA A 167 27.99 -10.06 18.85
N GLY A 168 27.26 -10.78 17.99
CA GLY A 168 27.75 -12.02 17.37
C GLY A 168 28.57 -11.82 16.10
N ASN A 169 28.72 -12.92 15.36
CA ASN A 169 29.43 -12.98 14.10
C ASN A 169 28.58 -12.43 12.95
N PHE A 170 29.22 -11.71 12.03
CA PHE A 170 28.62 -11.25 10.78
C PHE A 170 29.71 -10.96 9.76
N VAL A 171 29.33 -10.87 8.48
CA VAL A 171 30.22 -10.38 7.42
C VAL A 171 30.14 -8.85 7.39
N PRO A 172 31.22 -8.11 7.72
CA PRO A 172 31.17 -6.65 7.69
C PRO A 172 30.89 -6.11 6.28
N PRO A 173 30.07 -5.03 6.16
CA PRO A 173 29.87 -4.38 4.87
C PRO A 173 31.17 -3.75 4.36
N ALA A 174 31.20 -3.36 3.08
CA ALA A 174 32.34 -2.66 2.48
C ALA A 174 32.71 -1.35 3.22
N ALA A 175 31.73 -0.69 3.86
CA ALA A 175 31.95 0.48 4.70
C ALA A 175 32.67 0.16 6.04
N GLY A 176 32.78 -1.11 6.40
CA GLY A 176 33.41 -1.62 7.61
C GLY A 176 32.49 -1.61 8.84
N ALA A 177 33.02 -2.18 9.92
CA ALA A 177 32.44 -2.15 11.26
C ALA A 177 33.51 -1.72 12.27
N LYS A 178 33.11 -1.06 13.36
CA LYS A 178 34.02 -0.61 14.43
C LYS A 178 33.47 -1.02 15.78
N PRO A 179 34.30 -1.31 16.79
CA PRO A 179 33.81 -1.49 18.15
C PRO A 179 32.95 -0.31 18.61
N ALA A 180 31.82 -0.59 19.27
CA ALA A 180 30.94 0.43 19.82
C ALA A 180 31.69 1.28 20.87
N ALA A 181 31.48 2.60 20.84
CA ALA A 181 32.08 3.48 21.83
C ALA A 181 31.56 3.16 23.24
N PRO A 182 32.33 3.37 24.33
CA PRO A 182 31.90 3.01 25.70
C PRO A 182 30.54 3.57 26.11
N ALA A 183 30.21 4.80 25.70
CA ALA A 183 28.92 5.42 25.98
C ALA A 183 27.76 4.75 25.21
N GLU A 184 27.97 4.43 23.92
CA GLU A 184 26.98 3.71 23.11
C GLU A 184 26.78 2.30 23.62
N ARG A 185 27.86 1.60 23.97
CA ARG A 185 27.81 0.28 24.57
C ARG A 185 27.00 0.28 25.85
N LYS A 186 27.25 1.21 26.78
CA LYS A 186 26.48 1.33 28.03
C LYS A 186 25.00 1.60 27.76
N ALA A 187 24.68 2.45 26.76
CA ALA A 187 23.31 2.74 26.39
C ALA A 187 22.59 1.50 25.82
N VAL A 188 23.24 0.77 24.91
CA VAL A 188 22.69 -0.45 24.30
C VAL A 188 22.52 -1.57 25.35
N GLN A 189 23.50 -1.77 26.24
CA GLN A 189 23.39 -2.77 27.31
C GLN A 189 22.23 -2.45 28.26
N ARG A 190 22.06 -1.17 28.62
CA ARG A 190 20.92 -0.72 29.42
C ARG A 190 19.60 -0.96 28.69
N LEU A 191 19.54 -0.64 27.40
CA LEU A 191 18.35 -0.82 26.57
C LEU A 191 17.94 -2.30 26.49
N LEU A 192 18.89 -3.22 26.32
CA LEU A 192 18.64 -4.66 26.38
C LEU A 192 18.12 -5.10 27.76
N GLN A 193 18.77 -4.64 28.84
CA GLN A 193 18.39 -4.99 30.21
C GLN A 193 16.98 -4.51 30.57
N GLU A 194 16.60 -3.31 30.15
CA GLU A 194 15.26 -2.74 30.35
C GLU A 194 14.16 -3.60 29.70
N HIS A 195 14.50 -4.35 28.65
CA HIS A 195 13.58 -5.25 27.95
C HIS A 195 13.84 -6.74 28.26
N GLY A 196 14.56 -7.05 29.35
CA GLY A 196 14.75 -8.42 29.82
C GLY A 196 15.76 -9.27 29.04
N ILE A 197 16.57 -8.67 28.18
CA ILE A 197 17.65 -9.34 27.46
C ILE A 197 18.94 -9.16 28.26
N ASP A 198 19.61 -10.25 28.65
CA ASP A 198 20.85 -10.19 29.43
C ASP A 198 22.02 -9.67 28.58
N PRO A 199 22.58 -8.48 28.87
CA PRO A 199 23.68 -7.92 28.11
C PRO A 199 25.06 -8.41 28.60
N HIS A 200 25.11 -9.26 29.63
CA HIS A 200 26.36 -9.64 30.29
C HIS A 200 27.32 -10.34 29.31
N GLY A 201 28.55 -9.84 29.22
CA GLY A 201 29.59 -10.38 28.34
C GLY A 201 29.44 -10.00 26.87
N LEU A 202 28.39 -9.28 26.47
CA LEU A 202 28.22 -8.83 25.09
C LEU A 202 29.17 -7.66 24.76
N GLU A 203 29.84 -7.79 23.62
CA GLU A 203 30.72 -6.80 23.00
C GLU A 203 30.15 -6.43 21.63
N PHE A 204 29.78 -5.17 21.41
CA PHE A 204 29.07 -4.77 20.19
C PHE A 204 30.02 -4.17 19.15
N GLN A 205 29.92 -4.67 17.93
CA GLN A 205 30.39 -4.00 16.72
C GLN A 205 29.30 -3.04 16.21
N ARG A 206 29.70 -1.84 15.79
CA ARG A 206 28.85 -0.79 15.26
C ARG A 206 29.04 -0.63 13.75
N VAL A 207 27.92 -0.57 13.03
CA VAL A 207 27.85 -0.21 11.60
C VAL A 207 27.01 1.07 11.45
N SER A 208 27.39 1.95 10.52
CA SER A 208 26.71 3.24 10.27
C SER A 208 26.51 3.55 8.79
N GLY A 209 25.35 4.12 8.45
CA GLY A 209 24.85 4.25 7.08
C GLY A 209 25.42 5.34 6.17
N ALA A 210 26.50 6.05 6.53
CA ALA A 210 26.95 7.21 5.74
C ALA A 210 27.63 6.88 4.39
N ALA A 211 27.52 5.66 3.85
CA ALA A 211 28.40 5.19 2.78
C ALA A 211 27.82 4.12 1.82
N VAL A 212 26.59 4.26 1.31
CA VAL A 212 26.12 3.37 0.23
C VAL A 212 25.56 4.12 -0.97
N ALA A 213 26.03 3.72 -2.16
CA ALA A 213 25.80 4.36 -3.45
C ALA A 213 24.30 4.46 -3.81
N ALA A 214 23.92 5.62 -4.35
CA ALA A 214 22.58 5.83 -4.91
C ALA A 214 22.38 4.96 -6.17
N PRO A 215 21.18 4.41 -6.39
CA PRO A 215 20.87 3.68 -7.62
C PRO A 215 21.00 4.60 -8.84
N LEU A 216 21.47 4.04 -9.96
CA LEU A 216 21.52 4.72 -11.24
C LEU A 216 20.09 5.06 -11.68
N LYS A 217 19.80 6.34 -11.91
CA LYS A 217 18.56 6.75 -12.57
C LYS A 217 18.72 6.47 -14.06
N ALA A 218 17.85 5.62 -14.60
CA ALA A 218 17.70 5.50 -16.05
C ALA A 218 16.92 6.72 -16.57
N ASP A 219 17.32 7.26 -17.71
CA ASP A 219 16.56 8.31 -18.39
C ASP A 219 15.22 7.73 -18.85
N ALA A 220 14.12 8.28 -18.34
CA ALA A 220 12.78 7.88 -18.72
C ALA A 220 12.33 8.69 -19.94
N GLU A 221 12.00 8.01 -21.03
CA GLU A 221 11.40 8.63 -22.21
C GLU A 221 9.94 8.98 -21.94
N GLU A 222 9.49 10.17 -22.37
CA GLU A 222 8.09 10.57 -22.21
C GLU A 222 7.19 9.78 -23.17
N PRO A 223 6.12 9.13 -22.67
CA PRO A 223 5.21 8.38 -23.52
C PRO A 223 4.38 9.31 -24.44
N PRO A 224 3.94 8.85 -25.62
CA PRO A 224 3.16 9.67 -26.54
C PRO A 224 1.77 10.01 -25.98
N GLU A 225 1.27 11.22 -26.26
CA GLU A 225 -0.11 11.64 -25.92
C GLU A 225 -1.12 10.97 -26.86
N LEU A 226 -2.09 10.20 -26.35
CA LEU A 226 -3.06 9.48 -27.18
C LEU A 226 -4.49 10.04 -27.12
N LEU A 227 -4.89 10.72 -26.05
CA LEU A 227 -6.26 11.22 -25.87
C LEU A 227 -6.73 12.13 -27.01
N SER A 228 -5.88 13.06 -27.47
CA SER A 228 -6.19 13.95 -28.61
C SER A 228 -6.31 13.19 -29.94
N ARG A 229 -5.72 11.99 -30.02
CA ARG A 229 -5.73 11.09 -31.19
C ARG A 229 -6.88 10.08 -31.14
N LEU A 230 -7.75 10.17 -30.13
CA LEU A 230 -9.01 9.43 -30.01
C LEU A 230 -10.21 10.35 -30.16
N ARG A 231 -11.25 9.87 -30.85
CA ARG A 231 -12.53 10.59 -31.04
C ARG A 231 -13.70 9.77 -30.52
N LEU A 232 -14.63 10.42 -29.84
CA LEU A 232 -15.92 9.85 -29.45
C LEU A 232 -16.85 9.71 -30.67
N VAL A 233 -17.48 8.56 -30.79
CA VAL A 233 -18.50 8.26 -31.80
C VAL A 233 -19.69 7.55 -31.14
N PRO A 234 -20.92 7.75 -31.63
CA PRO A 234 -22.04 6.90 -31.22
C PRO A 234 -21.73 5.45 -31.61
N ALA A 235 -21.79 4.50 -30.67
CA ALA A 235 -21.27 3.13 -30.82
C ALA A 235 -22.05 2.19 -31.76
N VAL A 236 -22.70 2.72 -32.79
CA VAL A 236 -23.52 2.01 -33.79
C VAL A 236 -24.92 1.62 -33.26
N LEU A 237 -25.94 2.26 -33.85
CA LEU A 237 -27.40 2.03 -34.01
C LEU A 237 -28.22 1.02 -33.15
N LYS A 238 -27.64 0.19 -32.28
CA LYS A 238 -28.38 -0.73 -31.38
C LYS A 238 -29.03 0.02 -30.20
N ARG A 239 -28.52 1.17 -29.82
CA ARG A 239 -29.13 2.08 -28.84
C ARG A 239 -29.30 3.45 -29.50
N ARG A 240 -30.52 4.00 -29.46
CA ARG A 240 -30.77 5.36 -29.95
C ARG A 240 -30.12 6.37 -28.98
N PRO A 241 -29.53 7.46 -29.49
CA PRO A 241 -29.16 8.59 -28.65
C PRO A 241 -30.33 8.95 -27.74
N ARG A 242 -30.02 9.14 -26.46
CA ARG A 242 -30.99 9.56 -25.45
C ARG A 242 -31.30 11.04 -25.67
N ARG A 243 -32.48 11.51 -25.26
CA ARG A 243 -32.80 12.94 -25.32
C ARG A 243 -31.98 13.65 -24.23
N PRO A 244 -30.92 14.40 -24.60
CA PRO A 244 -30.06 15.00 -23.59
C PRO A 244 -30.87 16.00 -22.76
N GLY A 245 -30.75 15.94 -21.43
CA GLY A 245 -31.50 16.78 -20.51
C GLY A 245 -32.93 16.33 -20.17
N LEU A 246 -33.45 15.27 -20.81
CA LEU A 246 -34.75 14.66 -20.48
C LEU A 246 -34.60 13.28 -19.82
N ASP A 247 -33.66 12.48 -20.32
CA ASP A 247 -33.40 11.15 -19.76
C ASP A 247 -32.44 11.25 -18.56
N ARG A 248 -32.74 10.52 -17.48
CA ARG A 248 -31.80 10.40 -16.35
C ARG A 248 -30.57 9.60 -16.79
N VAL A 249 -29.39 10.19 -16.62
CA VAL A 249 -28.09 9.57 -16.84
C VAL A 249 -27.35 9.53 -15.51
N SER A 250 -26.70 8.41 -15.19
CA SER A 250 -25.94 8.24 -13.95
C SER A 250 -24.43 8.19 -14.23
N PRO A 251 -23.70 9.30 -14.02
CA PRO A 251 -22.25 9.35 -14.18
C PRO A 251 -21.49 8.86 -12.92
N GLY A 252 -22.18 8.35 -11.90
CA GLY A 252 -21.56 8.06 -10.61
C GLY A 252 -20.62 6.85 -10.60
N LEU A 253 -19.70 6.84 -9.63
CA LEU A 253 -18.79 5.74 -9.32
C LEU A 253 -18.95 5.38 -7.85
N VAL A 254 -19.07 4.08 -7.56
CA VAL A 254 -19.09 3.56 -6.20
C VAL A 254 -17.81 2.75 -5.98
N LEU A 255 -17.04 3.08 -4.94
CA LEU A 255 -15.84 2.38 -4.53
C LEU A 255 -16.05 1.71 -3.17
N GLY A 256 -15.48 0.51 -3.01
CA GLY A 256 -15.61 -0.32 -1.82
C GLY A 256 -16.45 -1.58 -2.07
N PRO A 257 -16.25 -2.65 -1.28
CA PRO A 257 -17.09 -3.83 -1.33
C PRO A 257 -18.51 -3.49 -0.85
N GLY A 258 -19.50 -4.34 -1.12
CA GLY A 258 -20.90 -4.15 -0.71
C GLY A 258 -21.17 -4.17 0.80
N THR A 259 -20.23 -3.69 1.61
CA THR A 259 -20.35 -3.40 3.04
C THR A 259 -20.89 -1.97 3.24
N GLY A 260 -21.34 -1.65 4.45
CA GLY A 260 -22.26 -0.53 4.73
C GLY A 260 -21.80 0.91 4.47
N GLU A 261 -20.54 1.15 4.09
CA GLU A 261 -19.96 2.49 3.91
C GLU A 261 -19.20 2.68 2.58
N PRO A 262 -19.79 2.40 1.41
CA PRO A 262 -19.09 2.57 0.14
C PRO A 262 -18.93 4.06 -0.20
N LEU A 263 -17.79 4.43 -0.78
CA LEU A 263 -17.56 5.79 -1.28
C LEU A 263 -18.33 5.97 -2.59
N ASN A 264 -19.41 6.74 -2.53
CA ASN A 264 -20.26 7.03 -3.68
C ASN A 264 -19.99 8.44 -4.22
N LEU A 265 -19.53 8.51 -5.46
CA LEU A 265 -19.22 9.75 -6.15
C LEU A 265 -20.30 10.07 -7.18
N THR A 266 -20.82 11.29 -7.15
CA THR A 266 -21.81 11.77 -8.14
C THR A 266 -21.22 11.90 -9.55
N ILE A 267 -19.91 12.12 -9.63
CA ILE A 267 -19.11 12.22 -10.87
C ILE A 267 -17.97 11.20 -10.71
N PRO A 268 -17.49 10.49 -11.75
CA PRO A 268 -16.53 9.42 -11.58
C PRO A 268 -15.11 10.00 -11.49
N LEU A 269 -14.89 10.89 -10.52
CA LEU A 269 -13.64 11.60 -10.30
C LEU A 269 -13.27 11.60 -8.82
N LEU A 270 -12.00 11.31 -8.56
CA LEU A 270 -11.33 11.70 -7.32
C LEU A 270 -10.60 13.01 -7.57
N TRP A 271 -10.54 13.90 -6.57
CA TRP A 271 -9.82 15.17 -6.65
C TRP A 271 -9.36 15.59 -5.27
N GLU A 272 -8.48 16.59 -5.21
CA GLU A 272 -8.13 17.30 -3.98
C GLU A 272 -8.76 18.70 -3.96
N GLY A 273 -9.28 19.14 -2.81
CA GLY A 273 -9.86 20.47 -2.64
C GLY A 273 -11.17 20.45 -1.83
N ASP A 274 -11.97 21.50 -2.00
CA ASP A 274 -13.22 21.64 -1.26
C ASP A 274 -14.19 20.47 -1.54
N HIS A 275 -14.74 19.89 -0.47
CA HIS A 275 -15.63 18.71 -0.50
C HIS A 275 -15.06 17.47 -1.19
N ALA A 276 -13.75 17.43 -1.42
CA ALA A 276 -13.05 16.24 -1.88
C ALA A 276 -13.15 15.10 -0.85
N PRO A 277 -12.96 13.84 -1.29
CA PRO A 277 -12.62 12.77 -0.37
C PRO A 277 -11.41 13.15 0.50
N GLN A 278 -11.49 12.89 1.80
CA GLN A 278 -10.35 12.97 2.71
C GLN A 278 -9.46 11.76 2.47
N MET A 279 -8.48 11.93 1.58
CA MET A 279 -7.57 10.87 1.15
C MET A 279 -6.38 10.76 2.12
N ALA A 280 -6.08 9.54 2.58
CA ALA A 280 -4.84 9.21 3.26
C ALA A 280 -3.95 8.39 2.32
N THR A 281 -2.91 9.02 1.78
CA THR A 281 -1.97 8.38 0.86
C THR A 281 -0.72 7.92 1.62
N TRP A 282 -0.52 6.62 1.68
CA TRP A 282 0.71 6.03 2.18
C TRP A 282 1.67 5.75 1.04
N LEU A 283 2.71 6.58 0.98
CA LEU A 283 3.87 6.31 0.16
C LEU A 283 4.66 5.16 0.77
N VAL A 284 4.64 3.98 0.13
CA VAL A 284 5.34 2.80 0.66
C VAL A 284 6.83 3.10 0.76
N GLY A 285 7.43 2.78 1.91
CA GLY A 285 8.81 3.17 2.25
C GLY A 285 8.93 4.55 2.90
N ALA A 286 7.84 5.30 3.07
CA ALA A 286 7.77 6.46 3.94
C ALA A 286 6.91 6.18 5.19
N LYS A 287 6.93 7.10 6.15
CA LYS A 287 6.10 7.01 7.36
C LYS A 287 4.63 6.97 6.99
N ALA A 288 3.93 5.92 7.45
CA ALA A 288 2.50 5.77 7.18
C ALA A 288 1.66 6.93 7.76
N PRO A 289 0.65 7.44 7.04
CA PRO A 289 -0.31 8.39 7.58
C PRO A 289 -1.25 7.71 8.58
N SER A 290 -2.08 8.51 9.27
CA SER A 290 -3.22 7.96 10.02
C SER A 290 -4.40 7.72 9.08
N PHE A 291 -5.01 6.54 9.17
CA PHE A 291 -6.21 6.18 8.43
C PHE A 291 -7.50 6.30 9.26
N GLU A 292 -7.44 6.85 10.48
CA GLU A 292 -8.61 7.00 11.37
C GLU A 292 -9.68 7.95 10.81
N LYS A 293 -9.26 9.03 10.15
CA LYS A 293 -10.14 10.14 9.75
C LYS A 293 -10.30 10.26 8.24
N CYS A 294 -9.72 9.35 7.45
CA CYS A 294 -9.89 9.37 6.01
C CYS A 294 -11.23 8.75 5.60
N ASN A 295 -11.65 9.01 4.37
CA ASN A 295 -12.75 8.29 3.71
C ASN A 295 -12.28 7.52 2.48
N LEU A 296 -10.98 7.55 2.21
CA LEU A 296 -10.31 6.82 1.15
C LEU A 296 -8.84 6.63 1.54
N ALA A 297 -8.36 5.39 1.51
CA ALA A 297 -6.95 5.07 1.68
C ALA A 297 -6.31 4.80 0.32
N VAL A 298 -5.08 5.29 0.13
CA VAL A 298 -4.28 5.03 -1.07
C VAL A 298 -2.94 4.45 -0.66
N ILE A 299 -2.62 3.26 -1.17
CA ILE A 299 -1.28 2.67 -1.09
C ILE A 299 -0.53 3.11 -2.34
N ASP A 300 0.44 4.00 -2.18
CA ASP A 300 1.22 4.57 -3.27
C ASP A 300 2.54 3.82 -3.46
N LEU A 301 2.65 3.20 -4.62
CA LEU A 301 3.76 2.35 -5.02
C LEU A 301 4.68 3.04 -6.04
N CYS A 302 4.47 4.32 -6.31
CA CYS A 302 5.25 5.09 -7.28
C CYS A 302 6.57 5.63 -6.70
N ALA A 303 6.69 5.82 -5.38
CA ALA A 303 7.98 6.18 -4.80
C ALA A 303 8.75 4.94 -4.37
N GLY A 304 9.84 4.70 -5.07
CA GLY A 304 10.83 3.71 -4.69
C GLY A 304 11.93 3.73 -5.73
N SER A 305 13.10 4.24 -5.37
CA SER A 305 14.31 4.10 -6.18
C SER A 305 14.94 2.71 -6.08
N LEU A 306 14.40 1.85 -5.20
CA LEU A 306 14.80 0.46 -5.11
C LEU A 306 14.11 -0.33 -6.23
N PRO A 307 14.89 -1.04 -7.07
CA PRO A 307 14.36 -1.76 -8.22
C PRO A 307 13.49 -2.90 -7.71
N ARG A 308 12.18 -2.64 -7.65
CA ARG A 308 11.14 -3.58 -7.17
C ARG A 308 11.40 -4.05 -5.73
N ARG A 309 11.10 -3.16 -4.77
CA ARG A 309 10.63 -3.51 -3.42
C ARG A 309 11.33 -4.74 -2.84
N LEU A 310 12.56 -4.54 -2.35
CA LEU A 310 13.46 -5.57 -1.81
C LEU A 310 12.83 -6.47 -0.73
N ASP A 311 11.65 -6.12 -0.23
CA ASP A 311 10.86 -6.72 0.83
C ASP A 311 9.61 -7.48 0.34
N MET A 312 9.12 -7.23 -0.89
CA MET A 312 7.96 -7.95 -1.46
C MET A 312 8.41 -9.19 -2.23
N GLU A 313 8.97 -10.14 -1.49
CA GLU A 313 9.53 -11.38 -2.00
C GLU A 313 8.47 -12.34 -2.54
N ARG A 314 7.23 -12.26 -2.02
CA ARG A 314 6.14 -13.18 -2.36
C ARG A 314 5.00 -12.50 -3.11
N PRO A 315 4.31 -13.23 -4.00
CA PRO A 315 3.14 -12.70 -4.73
C PRO A 315 2.00 -12.17 -3.83
N ASP A 316 1.90 -12.65 -2.59
CA ASP A 316 0.87 -12.27 -1.62
C ASP A 316 1.23 -11.04 -0.78
N ASP A 317 2.46 -10.52 -0.83
CA ASP A 317 2.88 -9.44 0.06
C ASP A 317 2.04 -8.16 -0.16
N LEU A 318 1.60 -7.88 -1.39
CA LEU A 318 0.70 -6.75 -1.65
C LEU A 318 -0.68 -6.96 -1.04
N ALA A 319 -1.17 -8.20 -1.03
CA ALA A 319 -2.41 -8.55 -0.36
C ALA A 319 -2.31 -8.25 1.13
N GLN A 320 -1.18 -8.58 1.75
CA GLN A 320 -0.96 -8.29 3.16
C GLN A 320 -0.89 -6.79 3.46
N VAL A 321 -0.27 -5.97 2.60
CA VAL A 321 -0.27 -4.52 2.77
C VAL A 321 -1.68 -3.94 2.63
N VAL A 322 -2.48 -4.44 1.69
CA VAL A 322 -3.89 -4.05 1.55
C VAL A 322 -4.67 -4.42 2.81
N VAL A 323 -4.52 -5.64 3.32
CA VAL A 323 -5.17 -6.09 4.56
C VAL A 323 -4.71 -5.23 5.74
N LEU A 324 -3.41 -4.93 5.86
CA LEU A 324 -2.85 -4.09 6.91
C LEU A 324 -3.53 -2.71 6.94
N VAL A 325 -3.66 -2.05 5.79
CA VAL A 325 -4.34 -0.73 5.69
C VAL A 325 -5.84 -0.87 6.00
N ARG A 326 -6.51 -1.93 5.53
CA ARG A 326 -7.92 -2.19 5.85
C ARG A 326 -8.12 -2.34 7.36
N GLN A 327 -7.25 -3.08 8.05
CA GLN A 327 -7.31 -3.26 9.50
C GLN A 327 -7.08 -1.94 10.25
N ASP A 328 -6.09 -1.14 9.84
CA ASP A 328 -5.79 0.16 10.45
C ASP A 328 -6.91 1.21 10.25
N ALA A 329 -7.75 1.01 9.22
CA ALA A 329 -8.96 1.79 8.95
C ALA A 329 -10.26 1.15 9.50
N CYS A 330 -10.16 0.01 10.19
CA CYS A 330 -11.29 -0.80 10.68
C CYS A 330 -12.29 -1.23 9.59
N ASN A 331 -11.80 -1.51 8.37
CA ASN A 331 -12.61 -1.89 7.20
C ASN A 331 -13.68 -0.86 6.76
N ARG A 332 -13.59 0.40 7.22
CA ARG A 332 -14.58 1.45 6.95
C ARG A 332 -14.42 2.16 5.63
N VAL A 333 -13.20 2.16 5.08
CA VAL A 333 -12.86 2.97 3.90
C VAL A 333 -12.39 2.09 2.74
N PRO A 334 -12.66 2.49 1.49
CA PRO A 334 -12.04 1.86 0.34
C PRO A 334 -10.51 2.03 0.36
N VAL A 335 -9.80 1.02 -0.13
CA VAL A 335 -8.34 0.99 -0.28
C VAL A 335 -7.99 0.88 -1.76
N LEU A 336 -7.41 1.96 -2.30
CA LEU A 336 -6.91 2.00 -3.68
C LEU A 336 -5.40 1.77 -3.70
N VAL A 337 -4.91 1.20 -4.80
CA VAL A 337 -3.48 1.06 -5.06
C VAL A 337 -3.06 1.98 -6.20
N ARG A 338 -2.09 2.86 -5.97
CA ARG A 338 -1.52 3.76 -6.98
C ARG A 338 -0.21 3.19 -7.51
N LEU A 339 -0.08 3.06 -8.83
CA LEU A 339 1.12 2.57 -9.51
C LEU A 339 1.37 3.30 -10.84
N PRO A 340 2.62 3.36 -11.33
CA PRO A 340 2.89 3.95 -12.64
C PRO A 340 2.29 3.10 -13.77
N ALA A 341 1.82 3.76 -14.83
CA ALA A 341 1.40 3.09 -16.05
C ALA A 341 2.59 2.38 -16.71
N GLY A 342 2.57 1.05 -16.73
CA GLY A 342 3.64 0.19 -17.23
C GLY A 342 3.11 -1.18 -17.69
N ASP A 343 3.81 -2.27 -17.35
CA ASP A 343 3.35 -3.64 -17.63
C ASP A 343 2.21 -4.07 -16.70
N LEU A 344 1.04 -3.49 -16.93
CA LEU A 344 -0.16 -3.81 -16.17
C LEU A 344 -0.58 -5.26 -16.35
N SER A 345 -0.22 -5.93 -17.44
CA SER A 345 -0.65 -7.32 -17.68
C SER A 345 -0.17 -8.27 -16.58
N GLY A 346 1.08 -8.09 -16.13
CA GLY A 346 1.64 -8.79 -14.96
C GLY A 346 1.09 -8.25 -13.64
N ASP A 347 1.02 -6.94 -13.48
CA ASP A 347 0.60 -6.30 -12.22
C ASP A 347 -0.87 -6.60 -11.86
N MET A 348 -1.75 -6.73 -12.85
CA MET A 348 -3.18 -7.00 -12.62
C MET A 348 -3.42 -8.36 -11.95
N GLY A 349 -2.53 -9.35 -12.13
CA GLY A 349 -2.62 -10.64 -11.44
C GLY A 349 -2.39 -10.51 -9.92
N ALA A 350 -1.32 -9.80 -9.55
CA ALA A 350 -1.01 -9.50 -8.16
C ALA A 350 -2.07 -8.59 -7.53
N LEU A 351 -2.53 -7.56 -8.25
CA LEU A 351 -3.58 -6.65 -7.78
C LEU A 351 -4.91 -7.38 -7.56
N ARG A 352 -5.32 -8.29 -8.44
CA ARG A 352 -6.53 -9.11 -8.22
C ARG A 352 -6.42 -9.95 -6.95
N SER A 353 -5.27 -10.57 -6.73
CA SER A 353 -5.02 -11.39 -5.54
C SER A 353 -5.00 -10.54 -4.26
N ALA A 354 -4.53 -9.30 -4.35
CA ALA A 354 -4.52 -8.34 -3.26
C ALA A 354 -5.89 -7.72 -2.94
N ALA A 355 -6.86 -7.85 -3.84
CA ALA A 355 -8.22 -7.35 -3.69
C ALA A 355 -8.33 -5.89 -3.17
N PRO A 356 -7.63 -4.91 -3.77
CA PRO A 356 -7.92 -3.50 -3.53
C PRO A 356 -9.28 -3.13 -4.14
N ASP A 357 -9.86 -2.03 -3.68
CA ASP A 357 -11.16 -1.52 -4.19
C ASP A 357 -11.03 -0.82 -5.55
N GLY A 358 -9.79 -0.64 -6.02
CA GLY A 358 -9.47 -0.04 -7.31
C GLY A 358 -8.00 0.35 -7.42
N VAL A 359 -7.66 0.86 -8.59
CA VAL A 359 -6.29 1.18 -8.99
C VAL A 359 -6.24 2.61 -9.48
N ILE A 360 -5.26 3.37 -9.00
CA ILE A 360 -4.91 4.69 -9.57
C ILE A 360 -3.72 4.48 -10.50
N LEU A 361 -3.86 4.88 -11.76
CA LEU A 361 -2.73 4.87 -12.70
C LEU A 361 -2.08 6.26 -12.71
N ALA A 362 -0.87 6.31 -12.21
CA ALA A 362 0.00 7.47 -12.33
C ALA A 362 0.74 7.46 -13.69
N PRO A 363 1.27 8.61 -14.13
CA PRO A 363 2.18 8.65 -15.27
C PRO A 363 3.33 7.65 -15.12
N GLY A 364 3.66 6.95 -16.20
CA GLY A 364 4.70 5.93 -16.22
C GLY A 364 5.32 5.79 -17.61
N SER A 365 5.85 4.61 -17.92
CA SER A 365 6.51 4.32 -19.20
C SER A 365 5.55 4.07 -20.36
N VAL A 366 4.25 3.91 -20.08
CA VAL A 366 3.20 3.64 -21.07
C VAL A 366 2.10 4.70 -20.96
N PRO A 367 1.49 5.18 -22.06
CA PRO A 367 0.34 6.07 -22.01
C PRO A 367 -0.84 5.47 -21.23
N HIS A 368 -1.57 6.29 -20.48
CA HIS A 368 -2.72 5.86 -19.67
C HIS A 368 -3.76 5.10 -20.50
N GLU A 369 -3.95 5.46 -21.76
CA GLU A 369 -4.93 4.92 -22.69
C GLU A 369 -4.58 3.47 -23.09
N ALA A 370 -3.30 3.21 -23.34
CA ALA A 370 -2.79 1.87 -23.64
C ALA A 370 -2.82 0.98 -22.39
N ALA A 371 -2.39 1.54 -21.26
CA ALA A 371 -2.47 0.93 -19.94
C ALA A 371 -3.90 0.50 -19.57
N LEU A 372 -4.88 1.38 -19.77
CA LEU A 372 -6.30 1.09 -19.54
C LEU A 372 -6.84 0.00 -20.48
N ALA A 373 -6.45 0.05 -21.76
CA ALA A 373 -6.86 -0.97 -22.71
C ALA A 373 -6.34 -2.36 -22.30
N ALA A 374 -5.11 -2.45 -21.80
CA ALA A 374 -4.51 -3.68 -21.29
C ALA A 374 -5.16 -4.18 -19.98
N ALA A 375 -5.61 -3.27 -19.11
CA ALA A 375 -6.29 -3.60 -17.87
C ALA A 375 -7.78 -3.96 -18.03
N ARG A 376 -8.34 -3.85 -19.24
CA ARG A 376 -9.76 -4.10 -19.52
C ARG A 376 -10.14 -5.54 -19.17
N GLY A 377 -11.30 -5.70 -18.54
CA GLY A 377 -11.79 -7.03 -18.13
C GLY A 377 -11.10 -7.61 -16.89
N SER A 378 -10.20 -6.85 -16.26
CA SER A 378 -9.55 -7.25 -15.00
C SER A 378 -10.51 -7.37 -13.81
N GLY A 379 -11.69 -6.75 -13.88
CA GLY A 379 -12.67 -6.69 -12.79
C GLY A 379 -12.36 -5.65 -11.71
N LEU A 380 -11.22 -4.96 -11.78
CA LEU A 380 -10.85 -3.89 -10.85
C LEU A 380 -11.17 -2.51 -11.44
N PRO A 381 -11.79 -1.59 -10.68
CA PRO A 381 -11.93 -0.20 -11.09
C PRO A 381 -10.56 0.46 -11.31
N VAL A 382 -10.30 1.00 -12.49
CA VAL A 382 -9.03 1.69 -12.81
C VAL A 382 -9.29 3.18 -13.07
N LEU A 383 -8.57 4.04 -12.37
CA LEU A 383 -8.69 5.50 -12.40
C LEU A 383 -7.35 6.13 -12.83
N PRO A 384 -7.15 6.48 -14.10
CA PRO A 384 -5.99 7.25 -14.54
C PRO A 384 -5.93 8.65 -13.92
N GLU A 385 -4.73 9.15 -13.70
CA GLU A 385 -4.50 10.55 -13.36
C GLU A 385 -4.74 11.46 -14.56
N LEU A 386 -5.39 12.59 -14.29
CA LEU A 386 -5.70 13.64 -15.26
C LEU A 386 -5.28 15.00 -14.70
N PRO A 387 -4.48 15.78 -15.44
CA PRO A 387 -4.06 17.10 -14.98
C PRO A 387 -5.20 18.12 -14.97
N ARG A 388 -6.27 17.89 -15.74
CA ARG A 388 -7.38 18.84 -15.92
C ARG A 388 -8.71 18.13 -16.04
N ALA A 389 -9.76 18.77 -15.52
CA ALA A 389 -11.14 18.33 -15.68
C ALA A 389 -11.63 18.60 -17.12
N SER A 390 -11.97 17.53 -17.84
CA SER A 390 -12.49 17.60 -19.21
C SER A 390 -13.50 16.47 -19.42
N ALA A 391 -14.75 16.82 -19.75
CA ALA A 391 -15.80 15.82 -19.97
C ALA A 391 -15.43 14.90 -21.14
N ASN A 392 -14.90 15.47 -22.22
CA ASN A 392 -14.48 14.73 -23.40
C ASN A 392 -13.39 13.71 -23.09
N ASP A 393 -12.36 14.11 -22.32
CA ASP A 393 -11.24 13.23 -22.00
C ASP A 393 -11.65 12.15 -21.00
N LEU A 394 -12.45 12.50 -20.00
CA LEU A 394 -13.01 11.52 -19.07
C LEU A 394 -13.87 10.48 -19.80
N LEU A 395 -14.73 10.90 -20.74
CA LEU A 395 -15.54 9.97 -21.53
C LEU A 395 -14.70 9.02 -22.39
N LYS A 396 -13.58 9.50 -22.93
CA LYS A 396 -12.64 8.63 -23.66
C LYS A 396 -12.01 7.60 -22.75
N LEU A 397 -11.56 8.00 -21.55
CA LEU A 397 -10.97 7.08 -20.57
C LEU A 397 -11.99 6.06 -20.07
N LEU A 398 -13.22 6.48 -19.78
CA LEU A 398 -14.33 5.59 -19.43
C LEU A 398 -14.61 4.59 -20.57
N ALA A 399 -14.67 5.05 -21.81
CA ALA A 399 -14.89 4.19 -22.98
C ALA A 399 -13.71 3.22 -23.25
N LEU A 400 -12.48 3.57 -22.85
CA LEU A 400 -11.32 2.67 -22.93
C LEU A 400 -11.37 1.53 -21.90
N GLY A 401 -12.18 1.68 -20.84
CA GLY A 401 -12.32 0.72 -19.75
C GLY A 401 -12.01 1.27 -18.37
N GLY A 402 -11.73 2.57 -18.23
CA GLY A 402 -11.58 3.22 -16.93
C GLY A 402 -12.89 3.30 -16.16
N ALA A 403 -12.82 3.28 -14.83
CA ALA A 403 -13.97 3.45 -13.95
C ALA A 403 -14.22 4.93 -13.58
N GLY A 404 -13.20 5.77 -13.77
CA GLY A 404 -13.21 7.19 -13.45
C GLY A 404 -11.85 7.80 -13.76
N ALA A 405 -11.50 8.90 -13.10
CA ALA A 405 -10.14 9.45 -13.13
C ALA A 405 -9.79 10.17 -11.83
N VAL A 406 -8.51 10.45 -11.62
CA VAL A 406 -8.01 11.25 -10.49
C VAL A 406 -7.53 12.59 -11.01
N LEU A 407 -8.14 13.69 -10.57
CA LEU A 407 -7.70 15.04 -10.92
C LEU A 407 -6.50 15.43 -10.06
N THR A 408 -5.35 15.64 -10.69
CA THR A 408 -4.14 16.14 -10.02
C THR A 408 -4.06 17.67 -10.02
N GLY A 409 -4.85 18.33 -10.87
CA GLY A 409 -4.99 19.79 -10.91
C GLY A 409 -6.11 20.31 -9.99
N LYS A 410 -5.94 21.53 -9.46
CA LYS A 410 -6.97 22.18 -8.63
C LYS A 410 -8.28 22.38 -9.40
N VAL A 411 -9.39 21.95 -8.80
CA VAL A 411 -10.74 22.11 -9.34
C VAL A 411 -11.67 22.78 -8.32
N THR A 412 -12.66 23.54 -8.79
CA THR A 412 -13.66 24.18 -7.92
C THR A 412 -15.00 23.46 -8.05
N LEU A 413 -15.88 23.58 -7.03
CA LEU A 413 -17.21 22.97 -7.05
C LEU A 413 -18.04 23.37 -8.27
N ASN A 414 -17.99 24.64 -8.67
CA ASN A 414 -18.69 25.13 -9.87
C ASN A 414 -18.18 24.44 -11.14
N LYS A 415 -16.86 24.21 -11.25
CA LYS A 415 -16.27 23.47 -12.38
C LYS A 415 -16.71 22.00 -12.35
N LEU A 416 -16.77 21.37 -11.18
CA LEU A 416 -17.27 19.99 -11.04
C LEU A 416 -18.74 19.88 -11.41
N GLY A 417 -19.60 20.80 -10.96
CA GLY A 417 -21.02 20.82 -11.34
C GLY A 417 -21.21 20.94 -12.86
N LYS A 418 -20.52 21.90 -13.48
CA LYS A 418 -20.53 22.04 -14.95
C LYS A 418 -20.00 20.80 -15.66
N LEU A 419 -18.97 20.16 -15.12
CA LEU A 419 -18.43 18.92 -15.66
C LEU A 419 -19.47 17.80 -15.59
N GLY A 420 -20.17 17.66 -14.46
CA GLY A 420 -21.26 16.68 -14.28
C GLY A 420 -22.36 16.86 -15.32
N ASP A 421 -22.81 18.10 -15.54
CA ASP A 421 -23.81 18.43 -16.56
C ASP A 421 -23.33 18.08 -17.98
N GLN A 422 -22.08 18.43 -18.29
CA GLN A 422 -21.45 18.12 -19.57
C GLN A 422 -21.31 16.61 -19.80
N LEU A 423 -20.92 15.86 -18.77
CA LEU A 423 -20.82 14.40 -18.82
C LEU A 423 -22.19 13.77 -19.07
N ALA A 424 -23.20 14.14 -18.28
CA ALA A 424 -24.56 13.61 -18.44
C ALA A 424 -25.12 13.90 -19.85
N HIS A 425 -24.91 15.12 -20.35
CA HIS A 425 -25.35 15.50 -21.69
C HIS A 425 -24.62 14.70 -22.79
N ALA A 426 -23.29 14.65 -22.74
CA ALA A 426 -22.48 13.98 -23.76
C ALA A 426 -22.66 12.46 -23.74
N MET A 427 -22.80 11.84 -22.57
CA MET A 427 -23.16 10.42 -22.44
C MET A 427 -24.53 10.12 -23.06
N GLY A 428 -25.52 10.97 -22.78
CA GLY A 428 -26.84 10.84 -23.41
C GLY A 428 -26.78 10.92 -24.93
N ALA A 429 -25.98 11.83 -25.48
CA ALA A 429 -25.75 11.95 -26.92
C ALA A 429 -25.07 10.72 -27.53
N LEU A 430 -24.22 10.02 -26.77
CA LEU A 430 -23.61 8.75 -27.15
C LEU A 430 -24.58 7.55 -27.03
N GLY A 431 -25.76 7.73 -26.44
CA GLY A 431 -26.73 6.67 -26.17
C GLY A 431 -26.46 5.88 -24.87
N ALA A 432 -25.53 6.36 -24.04
CA ALA A 432 -25.18 5.78 -22.75
C ALA A 432 -26.09 6.31 -21.63
N GLY A 433 -26.55 5.41 -20.74
CA GLY A 433 -27.33 5.75 -19.56
C GLY A 433 -26.54 5.80 -18.26
N SER A 434 -25.39 5.12 -18.24
CA SER A 434 -24.44 5.15 -17.14
C SER A 434 -23.01 5.13 -17.66
N ALA A 435 -22.04 5.48 -16.81
CA ALA A 435 -20.63 5.41 -17.18
C ALA A 435 -20.23 4.00 -17.63
N SER A 436 -20.82 2.97 -17.01
CA SER A 436 -20.62 1.55 -17.35
C SER A 436 -21.18 1.13 -18.72
N ASP A 437 -22.03 1.94 -19.36
CA ASP A 437 -22.48 1.67 -20.73
C ASP A 437 -21.41 2.06 -21.78
N LEU A 438 -20.41 2.86 -21.41
CA LEU A 438 -19.34 3.28 -22.30
C LEU A 438 -18.39 2.12 -22.59
N GLN A 439 -17.96 2.04 -23.84
CA GLN A 439 -17.23 0.90 -24.40
C GLN A 439 -16.31 1.38 -25.52
N PRO A 440 -15.30 0.59 -25.91
CA PRO A 440 -14.37 0.96 -26.99
C PRO A 440 -15.06 1.22 -28.33
N ALA A 441 -16.26 0.65 -28.53
CA ALA A 441 -17.10 0.92 -29.69
C ALA A 441 -17.52 2.40 -29.81
N HIS A 442 -17.53 3.14 -28.70
CA HIS A 442 -17.76 4.59 -28.65
C HIS A 442 -16.52 5.41 -29.04
N LEU A 443 -15.42 4.77 -29.43
CA LEU A 443 -14.17 5.43 -29.81
C LEU A 443 -13.75 5.06 -31.23
N ARG A 444 -13.05 6.01 -31.87
CA ARG A 444 -12.23 5.76 -33.05
C ARG A 444 -10.86 6.40 -32.88
N ALA A 445 -9.82 5.66 -33.23
CA ALA A 445 -8.48 6.21 -33.33
C ALA A 445 -8.34 7.02 -34.62
N LEU A 446 -7.59 8.11 -34.57
CA LEU A 446 -7.38 9.00 -35.71
C LEU A 446 -6.17 8.60 -36.56
N ASP A 447 -5.31 7.74 -36.03
CA ASP A 447 -4.12 7.23 -36.71
C ASP A 447 -3.76 5.81 -36.25
N GLN A 448 -2.82 5.21 -36.97
CA GLN A 448 -2.43 3.81 -36.80
C GLN A 448 -1.75 3.54 -35.46
N GLU A 449 -0.94 4.47 -34.94
CA GLU A 449 -0.22 4.28 -33.68
C GLU A 449 -1.19 4.31 -32.50
N ALA A 450 -2.14 5.26 -32.45
CA ALA A 450 -3.18 5.28 -31.44
C ALA A 450 -4.06 4.02 -31.51
N ALA A 451 -4.42 3.56 -32.71
CA ALA A 451 -5.15 2.30 -32.91
C ALA A 451 -4.33 1.10 -32.42
N ALA A 452 -3.03 1.08 -32.73
CA ALA A 452 -2.13 -0.01 -32.39
C ALA A 452 -1.87 -0.08 -30.89
N LEU A 453 -1.75 1.04 -30.18
CA LEU A 453 -1.45 1.07 -28.74
C LEU A 453 -2.68 0.84 -27.85
N THR A 454 -3.88 1.25 -28.31
CA THR A 454 -5.11 1.18 -27.49
C THR A 454 -6.06 0.05 -27.89
N GLY A 455 -5.82 -0.60 -29.04
CA GLY A 455 -6.75 -1.57 -29.63
C GLY A 455 -8.08 -0.97 -30.11
N VAL A 456 -8.22 0.37 -30.11
CA VAL A 456 -9.43 1.06 -30.61
C VAL A 456 -9.46 1.00 -32.14
N PRO A 457 -10.62 0.75 -32.78
CA PRO A 457 -10.74 0.75 -34.24
C PRO A 457 -10.31 2.08 -34.86
N LEU A 458 -9.56 2.03 -35.95
CA LEU A 458 -9.19 3.20 -36.74
C LEU A 458 -10.43 3.85 -37.37
N ALA A 459 -10.51 5.18 -37.41
CA ALA A 459 -11.57 5.89 -38.09
C ALA A 459 -11.68 5.45 -39.56
N GLY A 460 -12.90 5.16 -40.01
CA GLY A 460 -13.14 4.58 -41.35
C GLY A 460 -13.12 3.05 -41.38
N TYR A 461 -12.80 2.38 -40.27
CA TYR A 461 -12.88 0.92 -40.12
C TYR A 461 -13.91 0.53 -39.03
N ASP A 462 -14.62 -0.56 -39.28
CA ASP A 462 -15.68 -1.08 -38.37
C ASP A 462 -15.17 -2.14 -37.38
N ALA A 463 -13.88 -2.48 -37.41
CA ALA A 463 -13.28 -3.47 -36.52
C ALA A 463 -11.86 -3.07 -36.08
N ALA A 464 -11.43 -3.59 -34.91
CA ALA A 464 -10.06 -3.44 -34.43
C ALA A 464 -9.04 -4.07 -35.40
N LEU A 465 -7.81 -3.55 -35.39
CA LEU A 465 -6.73 -4.03 -36.26
C LEU A 465 -6.45 -5.53 -36.03
N PRO A 466 -6.06 -6.28 -37.07
CA PRO A 466 -5.90 -7.74 -36.99
C PRO A 466 -5.00 -8.24 -35.84
N MET A 467 -3.96 -7.48 -35.48
CA MET A 467 -3.02 -7.80 -34.39
C MET A 467 -3.64 -7.90 -32.99
N TRP A 468 -4.89 -7.45 -32.81
CA TRP A 468 -5.62 -7.47 -31.54
C TRP A 468 -6.77 -8.51 -31.52
N ARG A 469 -6.90 -9.36 -32.55
CA ARG A 469 -7.97 -10.38 -32.67
C ARG A 469 -7.61 -11.75 -32.07
N HIS A 470 -6.84 -11.77 -31.00
CA HIS A 470 -6.41 -13.02 -30.33
C HIS A 470 -7.35 -13.43 -29.21
#